data_AF-A0AAP9ACP3-F1
#
_entry.id   AF-A0AAP9ACP3-F1
#
_cell.length_a   1.000
_cell.length_b   1.000
_cell.length_c   1.000
_cell.angle_alpha   90.00
_cell.angle_beta   90.00
_cell.angle_gamma   90.00
#
_symmetry.space_group_name_H-M   'P 1'
#
loop_
_entity.id
_entity.type
_entity.pdbx_description
1 polymer ?
#
loop_
_entity_poly.entity_id
_entity_poly.type
_entity_poly.pdbx_seq_one_letter_code
_entity_poly.pdbx_strand_id
1 'polypeptide(L)'
;MMNDKLVKELDGITRLYYENDHEQFEKSLINIWTKTMGYTPNLQQPKTYNEKLLYMYLKADQSKILEIVDKISFKKWLIKHRLYQYQVPTLAVFNRQNQITLLDLNKFAKPYIIKLNNSTENEDLYIVRETTSQAELMQIAIHFNDILLNKKVNQSRNFYETWCYSQIKPQVLVEPLLGKQTLVADYKIFCFEEEQFCLYMNKDEIEKNNWNWDFLKSNIFDLKNNKSILNDETIDFDFSEIKSVCQKIYQILKDDFKHFRVDFYYVDNRLYIGEITFNTSNAFFTFWDDPQWRQKDLEWGKYWK
;
A
#
# COMPACT_ATOMS: atom_id res chain seq x y z
N MET A 1 8.74 -4.04 -13.03
CA MET A 1 7.54 -3.93 -12.19
C MET A 1 7.01 -5.34 -11.89
N MET A 2 6.27 -5.54 -10.80
CA MET A 2 5.51 -6.77 -10.61
C MET A 2 4.45 -6.88 -11.71
N ASN A 3 4.55 -7.90 -12.55
CA ASN A 3 3.56 -8.23 -13.57
C ASN A 3 2.77 -9.47 -13.15
N ASP A 4 1.67 -9.76 -13.84
CA ASP A 4 0.78 -10.89 -13.54
C ASP A 4 1.51 -12.24 -13.49
N LYS A 5 2.56 -12.41 -14.31
CA LYS A 5 3.37 -13.63 -14.30
C LYS A 5 4.14 -13.77 -12.99
N LEU A 6 4.79 -12.70 -12.53
CA LEU A 6 5.52 -12.69 -11.27
C LEU A 6 4.57 -12.88 -10.08
N VAL A 7 3.39 -12.23 -10.10
CA VAL A 7 2.36 -12.41 -9.06
C VAL A 7 1.95 -13.88 -8.96
N LYS A 8 1.66 -14.54 -10.09
CA LYS A 8 1.33 -15.97 -10.11
C LYS A 8 2.45 -16.86 -9.59
N GLU A 9 3.71 -16.56 -9.90
CA GLU A 9 4.86 -17.31 -9.39
C GLU A 9 5.00 -17.18 -7.86
N LEU A 10 4.80 -15.96 -7.34
CA LEU A 10 4.81 -15.66 -5.91
C LEU A 10 3.63 -16.30 -5.17
N ASP A 11 2.44 -16.27 -5.74
CA ASP A 11 1.26 -16.96 -5.20
C ASP A 11 1.50 -18.47 -5.10
N GLY A 12 2.26 -19.04 -6.04
CA GLY A 12 2.65 -20.46 -6.03
C GLY A 12 3.47 -20.88 -4.81
N ILE A 13 4.28 -19.98 -4.23
CA ILE A 13 5.12 -20.28 -3.05
C ILE A 13 4.41 -19.97 -1.72
N THR A 14 3.27 -19.28 -1.79
CA THR A 14 2.52 -18.80 -0.63
C THR A 14 2.06 -19.96 0.27
N ARG A 15 1.78 -21.14 -0.32
CA ARG A 15 1.44 -22.35 0.43
C ARG A 15 2.50 -22.78 1.44
N LEU A 16 3.78 -22.59 1.12
CA LEU A 16 4.90 -22.96 2.00
C LEU A 16 4.88 -22.15 3.30
N TYR A 17 4.42 -20.90 3.22
CA TYR A 17 4.25 -20.06 4.39
C TYR A 17 3.14 -20.59 5.33
N TYR A 18 2.04 -21.13 4.78
CA TYR A 18 0.97 -21.75 5.60
C TYR A 18 1.39 -23.04 6.29
N GLU A 19 2.23 -23.83 5.61
CA GLU A 19 2.70 -25.11 6.12
C GLU A 19 3.86 -24.92 7.11
N ASN A 20 4.17 -23.67 7.49
CA ASN A 20 5.30 -23.26 8.35
C ASN A 20 6.67 -23.71 7.82
N ASP A 21 6.79 -23.96 6.51
CA ASP A 21 8.06 -24.24 5.85
C ASP A 21 8.72 -22.92 5.42
N HIS A 22 9.05 -22.11 6.43
CA HIS A 22 9.61 -20.77 6.23
C HIS A 22 10.98 -20.81 5.54
N GLU A 23 11.76 -21.88 5.73
CA GLU A 23 13.05 -22.05 5.06
C GLU A 23 12.87 -22.27 3.55
N GLN A 24 11.95 -23.14 3.14
CA GLN A 24 11.67 -23.37 1.73
C GLN A 24 10.98 -22.16 1.10
N PHE A 25 10.11 -21.45 1.84
CA PHE A 25 9.54 -20.19 1.39
C PHE A 25 10.63 -19.15 1.10
N GLU A 26 11.55 -18.93 2.03
CA GLU A 26 12.67 -17.98 1.87
C GLU A 26 13.56 -18.35 0.67
N LYS A 27 13.95 -19.62 0.54
CA LYS A 27 14.72 -20.12 -0.61
C LYS A 27 13.99 -19.86 -1.94
N SER A 28 12.69 -20.14 -1.98
CA SER A 28 11.88 -19.97 -3.19
C SER A 28 11.74 -18.49 -3.55
N LEU A 29 11.48 -17.63 -2.56
CA LEU A 29 11.39 -16.18 -2.76
C LEU A 29 12.71 -15.60 -3.26
N ILE A 30 13.86 -15.97 -2.67
CA ILE A 30 15.19 -15.51 -3.11
C ILE A 30 15.46 -15.95 -4.56
N ASN A 31 15.06 -17.17 -4.95
CA ASN A 31 15.21 -17.64 -6.32
C ASN A 31 14.38 -16.84 -7.32
N ILE A 32 13.11 -16.57 -6.99
CA ILE A 32 12.23 -15.71 -7.80
C ILE A 32 12.83 -14.31 -7.91
N TRP A 33 13.20 -13.72 -6.77
CA TRP A 33 13.82 -12.41 -6.67
C TRP A 33 15.09 -12.31 -7.52
N THR A 34 15.97 -13.29 -7.45
CA THR A 34 17.23 -13.32 -8.22
C THR A 34 16.98 -13.30 -9.72
N LYS A 35 16.00 -14.08 -10.20
CA LYS A 35 15.62 -14.11 -11.61
C LYS A 35 15.03 -12.78 -12.07
N THR A 36 14.15 -12.19 -11.25
CA THR A 36 13.47 -10.93 -11.59
C THR A 36 14.42 -9.74 -11.57
N MET A 37 15.25 -9.62 -10.53
CA MET A 37 16.17 -8.50 -10.35
C MET A 37 17.44 -8.67 -11.18
N GLY A 38 17.76 -9.90 -11.56
CA GLY A 38 18.93 -10.26 -12.38
C GLY A 38 20.26 -10.17 -11.63
N TYR A 39 20.23 -10.38 -10.31
CA TYR A 39 21.41 -10.56 -9.44
C TYR A 39 21.00 -11.25 -8.14
N THR A 40 21.93 -11.90 -7.45
CA THR A 40 21.68 -12.57 -6.17
C THR A 40 21.75 -11.53 -5.03
N PRO A 41 20.76 -11.47 -4.12
CA PRO A 41 20.75 -10.49 -3.03
C PRO A 41 21.78 -10.84 -1.96
N ASN A 42 22.47 -9.83 -1.41
CA ASN A 42 23.29 -9.98 -0.21
C ASN A 42 22.48 -9.61 1.05
N LEU A 43 21.82 -10.61 1.66
CA LEU A 43 21.04 -10.39 2.89
C LEU A 43 21.90 -10.24 4.16
N GLN A 44 23.20 -10.55 4.11
CA GLN A 44 24.11 -10.34 5.25
C GLN A 44 24.52 -8.87 5.35
N GLN A 45 24.69 -8.20 4.20
CA GLN A 45 25.04 -6.79 4.09
C GLN A 45 24.28 -6.15 2.92
N PRO A 46 22.97 -5.89 3.07
CA PRO A 46 22.15 -5.36 1.99
C PRO A 46 22.59 -3.93 1.64
N LYS A 47 22.86 -3.68 0.36
CA LYS A 47 23.38 -2.39 -0.13
C LYS A 47 22.36 -1.65 -0.95
N THR A 48 21.61 -2.34 -1.80
CA THR A 48 20.60 -1.72 -2.66
C THR A 48 19.28 -1.52 -1.91
N TYR A 49 18.42 -0.65 -2.43
CA TYR A 49 17.10 -0.40 -1.87
C TYR A 49 16.25 -1.68 -1.87
N ASN A 50 16.24 -2.44 -2.97
CA ASN A 50 15.51 -3.71 -3.03
C ASN A 50 16.09 -4.80 -2.13
N GLU A 51 17.42 -4.89 -1.96
CA GLU A 51 18.01 -5.81 -0.98
C GLU A 51 17.56 -5.48 0.46
N LYS A 52 17.47 -4.18 0.80
CA LYS A 52 17.00 -3.73 2.12
C LYS A 52 15.52 -3.99 2.33
N LEU A 53 14.68 -3.77 1.30
CA LEU A 53 13.27 -4.17 1.33
C LEU A 53 13.12 -5.68 1.54
N LEU A 54 13.90 -6.50 0.81
CA LEU A 54 13.85 -7.96 0.93
C LEU A 54 14.36 -8.43 2.30
N TYR A 55 15.41 -7.83 2.82
CA TYR A 55 15.89 -8.10 4.18
C TYR A 55 14.81 -7.80 5.22
N MET A 56 14.18 -6.64 5.11
CA MET A 56 13.08 -6.27 5.99
C MET A 56 11.90 -7.25 5.84
N TYR A 57 11.63 -7.78 4.64
CA TYR A 57 10.64 -8.85 4.41
C TYR A 57 10.88 -10.06 5.25
N LEU A 58 12.08 -10.59 5.15
CA LEU A 58 12.40 -11.88 5.68
C LEU A 58 12.74 -11.82 7.17
N LYS A 59 13.26 -10.68 7.66
CA LYS A 59 13.95 -10.60 8.95
C LYS A 59 13.40 -9.55 9.91
N ALA A 60 12.60 -8.58 9.46
CA ALA A 60 12.08 -7.57 10.39
C ALA A 60 11.00 -8.14 11.31
N ASP A 61 10.96 -7.63 12.55
CA ASP A 61 9.86 -7.87 13.46
C ASP A 61 8.62 -7.13 12.97
N GLN A 62 7.74 -7.86 12.27
CA GLN A 62 6.53 -7.31 11.68
C GLN A 62 5.47 -6.91 12.74
N SER A 63 5.60 -7.36 14.00
CA SER A 63 4.65 -7.00 15.06
C SER A 63 4.62 -5.48 15.29
N LYS A 64 5.75 -4.81 15.03
CA LYS A 64 5.92 -3.36 15.17
C LYS A 64 5.13 -2.52 14.17
N ILE A 65 4.69 -3.11 13.05
CA ILE A 65 3.94 -2.39 12.00
C ILE A 65 2.45 -2.72 11.98
N LEU A 66 1.99 -3.72 12.76
CA LEU A 66 0.60 -4.21 12.69
C LEU A 66 -0.43 -3.10 12.97
N GLU A 67 -0.18 -2.24 13.97
CA GLU A 67 -1.07 -1.12 14.28
C GLU A 67 -1.16 -0.11 13.12
N ILE A 68 -0.08 0.02 12.33
CA ILE A 68 0.08 1.03 11.28
C ILE A 68 -0.50 0.55 9.94
N VAL A 69 -0.32 -0.72 9.60
CA VAL A 69 -0.78 -1.30 8.32
C VAL A 69 -2.23 -1.81 8.36
N ASP A 70 -2.79 -2.03 9.56
CA ASP A 70 -4.23 -2.25 9.74
C ASP A 70 -4.98 -0.92 9.57
N LYS A 71 -5.72 -0.76 8.47
CA LYS A 71 -6.41 0.50 8.12
C LYS A 71 -7.34 1.02 9.22
N ILE A 72 -7.85 0.16 10.11
CA ILE A 72 -8.70 0.58 11.25
C ILE A 72 -7.84 1.03 12.42
N SER A 73 -6.86 0.23 12.84
CA SER A 73 -5.97 0.60 13.95
C SER A 73 -5.09 1.80 13.60
N PHE A 74 -4.75 1.98 12.32
CA PHE A 74 -4.00 3.12 11.80
C PHE A 74 -4.67 4.46 12.12
N LYS A 75 -6.01 4.51 12.12
CA LYS A 75 -6.75 5.71 12.53
C LYS A 75 -6.52 6.04 14.00
N LYS A 76 -6.44 5.03 14.88
CA LYS A 76 -6.09 5.24 16.30
C LYS A 76 -4.64 5.69 16.44
N TRP A 77 -3.74 5.10 15.66
CA TRP A 77 -2.34 5.50 15.60
C TRP A 77 -2.19 6.99 15.20
N LEU A 78 -2.89 7.43 14.15
CA LEU A 78 -2.91 8.84 13.74
C LEU A 78 -3.45 9.76 14.85
N ILE A 79 -4.47 9.37 15.61
CA ILE A 79 -4.96 10.15 16.77
C ILE A 79 -3.87 10.26 17.84
N LYS A 80 -3.30 9.13 18.26
CA LYS A 80 -2.24 9.04 19.27
C LYS A 80 -1.06 9.96 18.94
N HIS A 81 -0.75 10.12 17.66
CA HIS A 81 0.38 10.92 17.17
C HIS A 81 -0.02 12.33 16.68
N ARG A 82 -1.24 12.80 16.99
CA ARG A 82 -1.74 14.15 16.64
C ARG A 82 -1.70 14.42 15.12
N LEU A 83 -2.14 13.43 14.35
CA LEU A 83 -2.25 13.44 12.88
C LEU A 83 -3.69 13.16 12.42
N TYR A 84 -4.67 13.23 13.32
CA TYR A 84 -6.07 12.88 13.04
C TYR A 84 -6.74 13.79 12.00
N GLN A 85 -6.26 15.02 11.82
CA GLN A 85 -6.77 15.95 10.81
C GLN A 85 -6.60 15.43 9.37
N TYR A 86 -5.60 14.57 9.16
CA TYR A 86 -5.28 13.94 7.88
C TYR A 86 -6.05 12.63 7.64
N GLN A 87 -6.93 12.22 8.55
CA GLN A 87 -7.70 10.99 8.36
C GLN A 87 -8.82 11.17 7.35
N VAL A 88 -9.00 10.15 6.50
CA VAL A 88 -10.27 9.95 5.81
C VAL A 88 -11.34 9.59 6.85
N PRO A 89 -12.54 10.21 6.83
CA PRO A 89 -13.61 9.86 7.75
C PRO A 89 -14.00 8.37 7.66
N THR A 90 -14.40 7.77 8.78
CA THR A 90 -14.96 6.42 8.79
C THR A 90 -16.47 6.51 8.97
N LEU A 91 -17.22 5.94 8.03
CA LEU A 91 -18.68 5.88 8.06
C LEU A 91 -19.15 4.68 8.89
N ALA A 92 -18.51 3.52 8.73
CA ALA A 92 -18.82 2.32 9.48
C ALA A 92 -17.67 1.31 9.48
N VAL A 93 -17.74 0.40 10.46
CA VAL A 93 -16.88 -0.79 10.55
C VAL A 93 -17.75 -2.02 10.82
N PHE A 94 -17.52 -3.06 10.04
CA PHE A 94 -18.18 -4.37 10.18
C PHE A 94 -17.14 -5.44 10.48
N ASN A 95 -17.59 -6.49 11.16
CA ASN A 95 -16.74 -7.63 11.51
C ASN A 95 -17.59 -8.90 11.58
N ARG A 96 -16.97 -10.03 11.94
CA ARG A 96 -17.66 -11.31 12.04
C ARG A 96 -18.88 -11.30 12.98
N GLN A 97 -18.88 -10.48 14.03
CA GLN A 97 -19.98 -10.37 15.00
C GLN A 97 -21.06 -9.35 14.58
N ASN A 98 -20.73 -8.45 13.65
CA ASN A 98 -21.63 -7.41 13.14
C ASN A 98 -21.46 -7.33 11.61
N GLN A 99 -22.17 -8.22 10.92
CA GLN A 99 -22.10 -8.39 9.48
C GLN A 99 -22.84 -7.27 8.73
N ILE A 100 -22.51 -7.08 7.46
CA ILE A 100 -23.07 -6.03 6.61
C ILE A 100 -24.47 -6.43 6.17
N THR A 101 -25.43 -5.52 6.29
CA THR A 101 -26.75 -5.66 5.65
C THR A 101 -26.95 -4.63 4.54
N LEU A 102 -27.87 -4.92 3.61
CA LEU A 102 -28.27 -3.95 2.58
C LEU A 102 -28.83 -2.65 3.21
N LEU A 103 -29.55 -2.78 4.33
CA LEU A 103 -30.06 -1.64 5.09
C LEU A 103 -28.94 -0.77 5.65
N ASP A 104 -27.82 -1.35 6.07
CA ASP A 104 -26.67 -0.57 6.54
C ASP A 104 -26.02 0.22 5.41
N LEU A 105 -25.80 -0.43 4.26
CA LEU A 105 -25.20 0.20 3.09
C LEU A 105 -26.05 1.36 2.55
N ASN A 106 -27.38 1.22 2.57
CA ASN A 106 -28.30 2.26 2.12
C ASN A 106 -28.36 3.50 3.03
N LYS A 107 -27.77 3.48 4.23
CA LYS A 107 -27.72 4.65 5.13
C LYS A 107 -26.65 5.67 4.72
N PHE A 108 -25.64 5.25 3.96
CA PHE A 108 -24.50 6.11 3.63
C PHE A 108 -24.81 6.97 2.40
N ALA A 109 -24.42 8.23 2.46
CA ALA A 109 -24.42 9.09 1.28
C ALA A 109 -23.41 8.54 0.26
N LYS A 110 -23.85 8.39 -0.98
CA LYS A 110 -23.00 8.02 -2.10
C LYS A 110 -22.24 9.26 -2.62
N PRO A 111 -21.07 9.07 -3.27
CA PRO A 111 -20.33 7.82 -3.35
C PRO A 111 -19.50 7.52 -2.11
N TYR A 112 -19.29 6.23 -1.85
CA TYR A 112 -18.46 5.74 -0.75
C TYR A 112 -17.65 4.51 -1.18
N ILE A 113 -16.63 4.18 -0.41
CA ILE A 113 -15.77 3.03 -0.65
C ILE A 113 -15.92 2.02 0.49
N ILE A 114 -15.97 0.74 0.14
CA ILE A 114 -15.95 -0.38 1.08
C ILE A 114 -14.67 -1.16 0.84
N LYS A 115 -13.88 -1.42 1.89
CA LYS A 115 -12.61 -2.16 1.78
C LYS A 115 -12.32 -2.99 3.02
N LEU A 116 -11.53 -4.05 2.87
CA LEU A 116 -10.96 -4.74 4.04
C LEU A 116 -9.88 -3.89 4.70
N ASN A 117 -9.73 -4.04 6.02
CA ASN A 117 -8.69 -3.37 6.77
C ASN A 117 -7.28 -3.93 6.52
N ASN A 118 -7.20 -5.21 6.14
CA ASN A 118 -5.96 -5.95 5.93
C ASN A 118 -5.75 -6.42 4.47
N SER A 119 -6.34 -5.74 3.49
CA SER A 119 -6.07 -5.99 2.07
C SER A 119 -5.15 -4.93 1.46
N THR A 120 -4.61 -5.22 0.28
CA THR A 120 -3.80 -4.31 -0.54
C THR A 120 -4.65 -3.57 -1.57
N GLU A 121 -4.02 -2.68 -2.36
CA GLU A 121 -4.70 -1.64 -3.17
C GLU A 121 -5.74 -2.10 -4.20
N ASN A 122 -5.86 -3.39 -4.54
CA ASN A 122 -6.82 -3.87 -5.54
C ASN A 122 -7.63 -5.09 -5.08
N GLU A 123 -7.49 -5.50 -3.83
CA GLU A 123 -8.19 -6.67 -3.31
C GLU A 123 -9.29 -6.24 -2.35
N ASP A 124 -10.49 -6.75 -2.59
CA ASP A 124 -11.64 -6.58 -1.70
C ASP A 124 -11.93 -5.09 -1.42
N LEU A 125 -11.94 -4.30 -2.49
CA LEU A 125 -12.28 -2.87 -2.51
C LEU A 125 -13.37 -2.64 -3.54
N TYR A 126 -14.45 -1.98 -3.12
CA TYR A 126 -15.58 -1.65 -3.97
C TYR A 126 -15.95 -0.19 -3.82
N ILE A 127 -16.11 0.51 -4.95
CA ILE A 127 -16.64 1.87 -4.99
C ILE A 127 -18.14 1.79 -5.24
N VAL A 128 -18.93 2.25 -4.27
CA VAL A 128 -20.37 2.40 -4.41
C VAL A 128 -20.65 3.78 -4.96
N ARG A 129 -21.24 3.80 -6.15
CA ARG A 129 -21.57 4.99 -6.93
C ARG A 129 -23.06 5.28 -6.85
N GLU A 130 -23.44 6.48 -7.30
CA GLU A 130 -24.85 6.83 -7.53
C GLU A 130 -25.56 5.79 -8.39
N THR A 131 -24.87 5.31 -9.42
CA THR A 131 -25.38 4.31 -10.37
C THR A 131 -25.39 2.88 -9.84
N THR A 132 -24.74 2.57 -8.72
CA THR A 132 -24.70 1.21 -8.17
C THR A 132 -26.10 0.78 -7.72
N SER A 133 -26.60 -0.30 -8.33
CA SER A 133 -27.92 -0.86 -8.07
C SER A 133 -28.02 -1.56 -6.71
N GLN A 134 -29.25 -1.79 -6.25
CA GLN A 134 -29.52 -2.57 -5.03
C GLN A 134 -29.02 -4.02 -5.14
N ALA A 135 -29.11 -4.61 -6.33
CA ALA A 135 -28.62 -5.96 -6.58
C ALA A 135 -27.10 -6.02 -6.43
N GLU A 136 -26.37 -5.07 -7.02
CA GLU A 136 -24.91 -4.96 -6.87
C GLU A 136 -24.51 -4.72 -5.40
N LEU A 137 -25.19 -3.82 -4.69
CA LEU A 137 -24.95 -3.59 -3.26
C LEU A 137 -25.13 -4.86 -2.43
N MET A 138 -26.16 -5.65 -2.72
CA MET A 138 -26.39 -6.92 -2.06
C MET A 138 -25.26 -7.92 -2.33
N GLN A 139 -24.76 -8.00 -3.56
CA GLN A 139 -23.60 -8.86 -3.89
C GLN A 139 -22.34 -8.42 -3.17
N ILE A 140 -22.09 -7.11 -3.08
CA ILE A 140 -20.95 -6.56 -2.33
C ILE A 140 -21.05 -6.94 -0.84
N ALA A 141 -22.24 -6.81 -0.24
CA ALA A 141 -22.46 -7.20 1.16
C ALA A 141 -22.21 -8.70 1.39
N ILE A 142 -22.72 -9.56 0.49
CA ILE A 142 -22.50 -11.01 0.55
C ILE A 142 -21.01 -11.34 0.47
N HIS A 143 -20.30 -10.80 -0.53
CA HIS A 143 -18.87 -11.02 -0.74
C HIS A 143 -18.05 -10.71 0.52
N PHE A 144 -18.27 -9.53 1.10
CA PHE A 144 -17.57 -9.14 2.32
C PHE A 144 -17.96 -9.97 3.54
N ASN A 145 -19.23 -10.35 3.67
CA ASN A 145 -19.68 -11.22 4.77
C ASN A 145 -19.06 -12.61 4.67
N ASP A 146 -18.96 -13.16 3.46
CA ASP A 146 -18.28 -14.44 3.22
C ASP A 146 -16.82 -14.35 3.64
N ILE A 147 -16.13 -13.26 3.32
CA ILE A 147 -14.74 -13.04 3.78
C ILE A 147 -14.69 -12.96 5.32
N LEU A 148 -15.56 -12.17 5.95
CA LEU A 148 -15.58 -12.02 7.41
C LEU A 148 -15.86 -13.34 8.16
N LEU A 149 -16.61 -14.26 7.54
CA LEU A 149 -16.92 -15.56 8.10
C LEU A 149 -15.83 -16.61 7.83
N ASN A 150 -15.22 -16.57 6.64
CA ASN A 150 -14.33 -17.64 6.15
C ASN A 150 -12.84 -17.34 6.34
N LYS A 151 -12.43 -16.07 6.38
CA LYS A 151 -11.01 -15.69 6.48
C LYS A 151 -10.53 -15.91 7.92
N LYS A 152 -9.69 -16.94 8.10
CA LYS A 152 -9.02 -17.22 9.38
C LYS A 152 -7.79 -16.32 9.51
N VAL A 153 -7.55 -15.84 10.72
CA VAL A 153 -6.27 -15.19 11.07
C VAL A 153 -5.14 -16.22 10.89
N ASN A 154 -4.00 -15.79 10.38
CA ASN A 154 -2.83 -16.58 9.98
C ASN A 154 -3.04 -17.48 8.75
N GLN A 155 -4.02 -17.17 7.91
CA GLN A 155 -4.17 -17.77 6.59
C GLN A 155 -4.20 -16.64 5.55
N SER A 156 -3.02 -16.31 5.03
CA SER A 156 -2.89 -15.55 3.79
C SER A 156 -3.72 -16.21 2.68
N ARG A 157 -4.03 -15.50 1.60
CA ARG A 157 -4.62 -16.06 0.36
C ARG A 157 -3.68 -15.97 -0.82
N ASN A 158 -2.74 -15.04 -0.76
CA ASN A 158 -1.81 -14.66 -1.80
C ASN A 158 -0.50 -14.19 -1.15
N PHE A 159 0.50 -13.94 -1.97
CA PHE A 159 1.82 -13.52 -1.50
C PHE A 159 1.84 -12.16 -0.79
N TYR A 160 0.92 -11.26 -1.11
CA TYR A 160 0.83 -9.97 -0.41
C TYR A 160 0.47 -10.17 1.05
N GLU A 161 -0.40 -11.14 1.33
CA GLU A 161 -0.84 -11.46 2.68
C GLU A 161 0.21 -12.28 3.48
N THR A 162 1.30 -12.79 2.89
CA THR A 162 2.36 -13.55 3.61
C THR A 162 3.33 -12.69 4.39
N TRP A 163 3.20 -11.36 4.31
CA TRP A 163 3.82 -10.45 5.27
C TRP A 163 2.99 -10.41 6.57
N CYS A 164 2.47 -9.25 6.91
CA CYS A 164 1.83 -8.97 8.21
C CYS A 164 0.31 -9.04 8.15
N TYR A 165 -0.28 -8.95 6.95
CA TYR A 165 -1.73 -8.81 6.81
C TYR A 165 -2.50 -10.04 7.27
N SER A 166 -1.90 -11.23 7.18
CA SER A 166 -2.47 -12.46 7.73
C SER A 166 -2.60 -12.45 9.26
N GLN A 167 -1.80 -11.64 9.95
CA GLN A 167 -1.85 -11.49 11.42
C GLN A 167 -2.97 -10.52 11.86
N ILE A 168 -3.50 -9.72 10.93
CA ILE A 168 -4.56 -8.75 11.21
C ILE A 168 -5.91 -9.43 11.08
N LYS A 169 -6.77 -9.23 12.08
CA LYS A 169 -8.14 -9.76 12.05
C LYS A 169 -8.96 -9.02 10.99
N PRO A 170 -9.57 -9.72 10.03
CA PRO A 170 -10.29 -9.07 8.95
C PRO A 170 -11.53 -8.35 9.48
N GLN A 171 -11.66 -7.12 9.04
CA GLN A 171 -12.79 -6.23 9.27
C GLN A 171 -13.05 -5.46 7.99
N VAL A 172 -14.29 -5.02 7.81
CA VAL A 172 -14.69 -4.23 6.65
C VAL A 172 -14.88 -2.78 7.09
N LEU A 173 -14.26 -1.88 6.35
CA LEU A 173 -14.25 -0.44 6.61
C LEU A 173 -15.01 0.27 5.48
N VAL A 174 -15.92 1.18 5.86
CA VAL A 174 -16.65 2.05 4.93
C VAL A 174 -16.19 3.49 5.14
N GLU A 175 -15.84 4.18 4.06
CA GLU A 175 -15.35 5.56 4.05
C GLU A 175 -16.00 6.36 2.92
N PRO A 176 -16.14 7.68 3.02
CA PRO A 176 -16.56 8.48 1.87
C PRO A 176 -15.51 8.36 0.76
N LEU A 177 -15.96 8.34 -0.50
CA LEU A 177 -15.06 8.46 -1.63
C LEU A 177 -14.57 9.91 -1.66
N LEU A 178 -13.25 10.14 -1.58
CA LEU A 178 -12.71 11.49 -1.60
C LEU A 178 -12.92 12.16 -2.98
N GLY A 179 -12.79 11.41 -4.06
CA GLY A 179 -13.10 11.90 -5.39
C GLY A 179 -14.61 11.97 -5.65
N LYS A 180 -15.02 12.78 -6.63
CA LYS A 180 -16.44 12.95 -6.97
C LYS A 180 -17.08 11.67 -7.49
N GLN A 181 -16.40 11.02 -8.43
CA GLN A 181 -16.84 9.75 -9.03
C GLN A 181 -15.66 8.90 -9.47
N THR A 182 -14.43 9.22 -9.12
CA THR A 182 -13.29 8.36 -9.44
C THR A 182 -12.28 8.43 -8.31
N LEU A 183 -11.34 7.49 -8.32
CA LEU A 183 -10.17 7.58 -7.45
C LEU A 183 -9.39 8.86 -7.75
N VAL A 184 -8.84 9.44 -6.68
CA VAL A 184 -7.99 10.63 -6.76
C VAL A 184 -6.55 10.22 -6.99
N ALA A 185 -5.71 11.16 -7.41
CA ALA A 185 -4.30 10.90 -7.59
C ALA A 185 -3.62 10.50 -6.27
N ASP A 186 -2.67 9.58 -6.37
CA ASP A 186 -1.80 9.22 -5.26
C ASP A 186 -0.51 10.03 -5.31
N TYR A 187 -0.13 10.56 -4.15
CA TYR A 187 1.20 11.09 -3.88
C TYR A 187 1.90 10.14 -2.92
N LYS A 188 2.66 9.17 -3.47
CA LYS A 188 3.36 8.17 -2.67
C LYS A 188 4.75 8.66 -2.33
N ILE A 189 4.95 9.06 -1.07
CA ILE A 189 6.16 9.73 -0.60
C ILE A 189 7.09 8.72 0.05
N PHE A 190 8.19 8.42 -0.61
CA PHE A 190 9.29 7.65 -0.06
C PHE A 190 10.06 8.51 0.93
N CYS A 191 10.03 8.12 2.20
CA CYS A 191 10.63 8.87 3.29
C CYS A 191 11.93 8.20 3.73
N PHE A 192 13.04 8.93 3.62
CA PHE A 192 14.30 8.64 4.27
C PHE A 192 14.60 9.72 5.32
N GLU A 193 15.72 9.64 6.02
CA GLU A 193 16.09 10.61 7.06
C GLU A 193 16.17 12.04 6.52
N GLU A 194 16.86 12.22 5.38
CA GLU A 194 17.18 13.52 4.81
C GLU A 194 16.56 13.73 3.42
N GLU A 195 16.09 12.66 2.78
CA GLU A 195 15.66 12.66 1.39
C GLU A 195 14.21 12.19 1.26
N GLN A 196 13.46 12.81 0.35
CA GLN A 196 12.06 12.47 0.07
C GLN A 196 11.79 12.48 -1.44
N PHE A 197 11.14 11.43 -1.92
CA PHE A 197 10.76 11.29 -3.32
C PHE A 197 9.26 11.04 -3.43
N CYS A 198 8.59 11.68 -4.39
CA CYS A 198 7.18 11.48 -4.65
C CYS A 198 6.97 10.69 -5.93
N LEU A 199 6.47 9.47 -5.82
CA LEU A 199 5.82 8.79 -6.94
C LEU A 199 4.40 9.34 -7.07
N TYR A 200 4.18 10.14 -8.09
CA TYR A 200 2.85 10.63 -8.46
C TYR A 200 2.18 9.63 -9.39
N MET A 201 0.95 9.24 -9.10
CA MET A 201 0.16 8.31 -9.92
C MET A 201 -1.24 8.86 -10.16
N ASN A 202 -1.57 9.13 -11.43
CA ASN A 202 -2.92 9.56 -11.80
C ASN A 202 -3.88 8.37 -11.92
N LYS A 203 -4.55 8.02 -10.82
CA LYS A 203 -5.44 6.85 -10.75
C LYS A 203 -6.80 7.03 -11.43
N ASP A 204 -7.23 8.26 -11.70
CA ASP A 204 -8.47 8.51 -12.44
C ASP A 204 -8.43 7.87 -13.85
N GLU A 205 -7.25 7.91 -14.50
CA GLU A 205 -7.04 7.27 -15.81
C GLU A 205 -7.04 5.73 -15.72
N ILE A 206 -6.53 5.15 -14.64
CA ILE A 206 -6.53 3.69 -14.44
C ILE A 206 -7.95 3.17 -14.30
N GLU A 207 -8.75 3.81 -13.44
CA GLU A 207 -10.12 3.38 -13.19
C GLU A 207 -10.98 3.44 -14.46
N LYS A 208 -10.87 4.53 -15.23
CA LYS A 208 -11.58 4.69 -16.51
C LYS A 208 -11.21 3.62 -17.54
N ASN A 209 -10.03 3.02 -17.42
CA ASN A 209 -9.52 2.00 -18.31
C ASN A 209 -9.59 0.58 -17.71
N ASN A 210 -10.56 0.32 -16.83
CA ASN A 210 -10.77 -0.99 -16.20
C ASN A 210 -9.51 -1.55 -15.52
N TRP A 211 -8.77 -0.70 -14.81
CA TRP A 211 -7.56 -1.08 -14.09
C TRP A 211 -6.41 -1.56 -14.99
N ASN A 212 -6.40 -1.16 -16.26
CA ASN A 212 -5.25 -1.40 -17.11
C ASN A 212 -4.09 -0.46 -16.74
N TRP A 213 -3.07 -1.04 -16.12
CA TRP A 213 -1.87 -0.35 -15.63
C TRP A 213 -0.97 0.20 -16.75
N ASP A 214 -1.11 -0.27 -17.99
CA ASP A 214 -0.37 0.26 -19.14
C ASP A 214 -0.73 1.72 -19.45
N PHE A 215 -1.91 2.18 -18.99
CA PHE A 215 -2.36 3.57 -19.14
C PHE A 215 -2.00 4.46 -17.95
N LEU A 216 -1.36 3.92 -16.91
CA LEU A 216 -0.98 4.72 -15.75
C LEU A 216 0.14 5.70 -16.12
N LYS A 217 -0.19 6.99 -16.15
CA LYS A 217 0.83 8.04 -16.12
C LYS A 217 1.36 8.17 -14.70
N SER A 218 2.65 7.88 -14.55
CA SER A 218 3.35 8.07 -13.29
C SER A 218 4.74 8.63 -13.52
N ASN A 219 5.25 9.33 -12.51
CA ASN A 219 6.60 9.85 -12.50
C ASN A 219 7.08 9.94 -11.05
N ILE A 220 8.40 9.89 -10.84
CA ILE A 220 9.01 10.02 -9.53
C ILE A 220 9.76 11.35 -9.48
N PHE A 221 9.40 12.19 -8.52
CA PHE A 221 9.98 13.52 -8.31
C PHE A 221 10.86 13.54 -7.07
N ASP A 222 12.07 14.07 -7.20
CA ASP A 222 12.88 14.49 -6.06
C ASP A 222 12.29 15.78 -5.49
N LEU A 223 11.84 15.71 -4.24
CA LEU A 223 11.15 16.84 -3.61
C LEU A 223 12.10 17.97 -3.20
N LYS A 224 13.42 17.74 -3.16
CA LYS A 224 14.40 18.76 -2.80
C LYS A 224 14.59 19.80 -3.91
N ASN A 225 14.58 19.35 -5.16
CA ASN A 225 14.78 20.20 -6.34
C ASN A 225 13.52 20.35 -7.21
N ASN A 226 12.42 19.68 -6.85
CA ASN A 226 11.17 19.64 -7.61
C ASN A 226 11.36 19.17 -9.07
N LYS A 227 12.15 18.11 -9.27
CA LYS A 227 12.46 17.59 -10.60
C LYS A 227 12.21 16.08 -10.66
N SER A 228 11.71 15.61 -11.80
CA SER A 228 11.65 14.19 -12.09
C SER A 228 13.05 13.56 -12.04
N ILE A 229 13.15 12.35 -11.51
CA ILE A 229 14.37 11.53 -11.56
C ILE A 229 14.51 10.75 -12.87
N LEU A 230 13.47 10.78 -13.73
CA LEU A 230 13.36 10.04 -14.98
C LEU A 230 13.52 10.95 -16.20
N ASN A 231 13.06 12.20 -16.11
CA ASN A 231 13.05 13.17 -17.21
C ASN A 231 13.17 14.62 -16.67
N ASP A 232 12.94 15.62 -17.53
CA ASP A 232 13.02 17.04 -17.16
C ASP A 232 11.70 17.65 -16.65
N GLU A 233 10.68 16.83 -16.36
CA GLU A 233 9.41 17.31 -15.84
C GLU A 233 9.53 17.82 -14.41
N THR A 234 8.69 18.80 -14.09
CA THR A 234 8.44 19.30 -12.74
C THR A 234 6.97 19.08 -12.40
N ILE A 235 6.63 19.10 -11.11
CA ILE A 235 5.24 19.03 -10.67
C ILE A 235 4.83 20.36 -10.04
N ASP A 236 3.68 20.88 -10.46
CA ASP A 236 3.06 22.09 -9.90
C ASP A 236 2.19 21.71 -8.71
N PHE A 237 2.83 21.49 -7.56
CA PHE A 237 2.19 21.14 -6.30
C PHE A 237 3.03 21.64 -5.13
N ASP A 238 2.41 22.28 -4.14
CA ASP A 238 3.11 22.68 -2.92
C ASP A 238 3.26 21.49 -1.95
N PHE A 239 4.46 20.92 -1.92
CA PHE A 239 4.81 19.82 -1.02
C PHE A 239 5.14 20.27 0.42
N SER A 240 5.03 21.55 0.77
CA SER A 240 5.42 22.05 2.10
C SER A 240 4.73 21.30 3.25
N GLU A 241 3.41 21.11 3.15
CA GLU A 241 2.64 20.37 4.15
C GLU A 241 3.02 18.88 4.16
N ILE A 242 3.09 18.24 2.99
CA ILE A 242 3.49 16.83 2.86
C ILE A 242 4.85 16.58 3.49
N LYS A 243 5.86 17.42 3.18
CA LYS A 243 7.21 17.32 3.74
C LYS A 243 7.20 17.40 5.25
N SER A 244 6.46 18.36 5.81
CA SER A 244 6.32 18.55 7.25
C SER A 244 5.68 17.34 7.94
N VAL A 245 4.60 16.80 7.35
CA VAL A 245 3.92 15.60 7.86
C VAL A 245 4.84 14.38 7.79
N CYS A 246 5.52 14.16 6.66
CA CYS A 246 6.48 13.07 6.49
C CYS A 246 7.64 13.15 7.50
N GLN A 247 8.20 14.35 7.73
CA GLN A 247 9.24 14.55 8.74
C GLN A 247 8.73 14.21 10.15
N LYS A 248 7.51 14.63 10.50
CA LYS A 248 6.91 14.28 11.79
C LYS A 248 6.72 12.76 11.94
N ILE A 249 6.20 12.09 10.92
CA ILE A 249 6.06 10.62 10.90
C ILE A 249 7.43 9.96 11.03
N TYR A 250 8.45 10.46 10.33
CA TYR A 250 9.81 9.94 10.42
C TYR A 250 10.34 10.02 11.85
N GLN A 251 10.18 11.16 12.52
CA GLN A 251 10.62 11.30 13.92
C GLN A 251 9.91 10.34 14.88
N ILE A 252 8.68 9.93 14.58
CA ILE A 252 7.93 8.95 15.38
C ILE A 252 8.46 7.53 15.15
N LEU A 253 8.84 7.19 13.91
CA LEU A 253 9.15 5.82 13.50
C LEU A 253 10.65 5.51 13.44
N LYS A 254 11.52 6.53 13.48
CA LYS A 254 12.97 6.39 13.19
C LYS A 254 13.73 5.39 14.06
N ASP A 255 13.23 5.05 15.25
CA ASP A 255 13.89 4.11 16.15
C ASP A 255 13.68 2.65 15.68
N ASP A 256 12.58 2.39 14.98
CA ASP A 256 12.24 1.08 14.44
C ASP A 256 12.44 0.98 12.93
N PHE A 257 12.20 2.07 12.19
CA PHE A 257 12.18 2.10 10.73
C PHE A 257 12.93 3.32 10.20
N LYS A 258 13.94 3.05 9.36
CA LYS A 258 14.77 4.07 8.71
C LYS A 258 14.27 4.46 7.32
N HIS A 259 13.23 3.76 6.84
CA HIS A 259 12.53 4.06 5.60
C HIS A 259 11.09 3.56 5.68
N PHE A 260 10.18 4.30 5.06
CA PHE A 260 8.81 3.88 4.77
C PHE A 260 8.25 4.79 3.66
N ARG A 261 7.15 4.36 3.05
CA ARG A 261 6.38 5.15 2.09
C ARG A 261 5.09 5.64 2.75
N VAL A 262 4.74 6.90 2.55
CA VAL A 262 3.45 7.45 3.00
C VAL A 262 2.63 7.83 1.78
N ASP A 263 1.42 7.31 1.69
CA ASP A 263 0.54 7.53 0.55
C ASP A 263 -0.47 8.61 0.92
N PHE A 264 -0.45 9.71 0.18
CA PHE A 264 -1.35 10.84 0.40
C PHE A 264 -2.36 10.98 -0.73
N TYR A 265 -3.52 11.52 -0.34
CA TYR A 265 -4.51 12.09 -1.24
C TYR A 265 -4.60 13.59 -0.99
N TYR A 266 -4.75 14.38 -2.04
CA TYR A 266 -5.00 15.83 -1.92
C TYR A 266 -6.25 16.20 -2.71
N VAL A 267 -7.30 16.61 -2.00
CA VAL A 267 -8.62 16.90 -2.59
C VAL A 267 -9.24 18.10 -1.89
N ASP A 268 -9.81 19.03 -2.66
CA ASP A 268 -10.48 20.24 -2.16
C ASP A 268 -9.61 21.02 -1.14
N ASN A 269 -8.34 21.20 -1.47
CA ASN A 269 -7.33 21.85 -0.64
C ASN A 269 -7.12 21.19 0.74
N ARG A 270 -7.37 19.88 0.83
CA ARG A 270 -7.15 19.10 2.04
C ARG A 270 -6.31 17.87 1.75
N LEU A 271 -5.29 17.71 2.57
CA LEU A 271 -4.41 16.55 2.58
C LEU A 271 -5.01 15.42 3.43
N TYR A 272 -4.89 14.18 2.96
CA TYR A 272 -5.27 12.98 3.67
C TYR A 272 -4.14 11.95 3.61
N ILE A 273 -3.93 11.20 4.69
CA ILE A 273 -3.03 10.04 4.73
C ILE A 273 -3.87 8.78 4.49
N GLY A 274 -3.58 8.08 3.39
CA GLY A 274 -4.21 6.82 3.03
C GLY A 274 -3.60 5.62 3.76
N GLU A 275 -2.28 5.44 3.63
CA GLU A 275 -1.53 4.35 4.24
C GLU A 275 -0.07 4.73 4.52
N ILE A 276 0.57 3.97 5.41
CA ILE A 276 2.03 3.91 5.53
C ILE A 276 2.46 2.49 5.17
N THR A 277 3.32 2.40 4.17
CA THR A 277 3.75 1.13 3.59
C THR A 277 5.24 0.96 3.79
N PHE A 278 5.61 -0.09 4.53
CA PHE A 278 7.01 -0.36 4.84
C PHE A 278 7.69 -1.12 3.70
N ASN A 279 6.96 -1.98 3.00
CA ASN A 279 7.51 -2.86 1.97
C ASN A 279 6.97 -2.50 0.57
N THR A 280 7.62 -1.53 -0.09
CA THR A 280 7.21 -1.10 -1.44
C THR A 280 7.37 -2.25 -2.44
N SER A 281 6.31 -2.49 -3.24
CA SER A 281 6.31 -3.46 -4.36
C SER A 281 6.86 -4.83 -3.98
N ASN A 282 6.69 -5.23 -2.73
CA ASN A 282 7.25 -6.45 -2.16
C ASN A 282 8.75 -6.70 -2.42
N ALA A 283 9.58 -5.66 -2.37
CA ALA A 283 11.01 -5.73 -2.71
C ALA A 283 11.32 -6.00 -4.20
N PHE A 284 10.35 -5.80 -5.10
CA PHE A 284 10.52 -5.86 -6.56
C PHE A 284 10.34 -4.48 -7.21
N PHE A 285 10.82 -3.42 -6.54
CA PHE A 285 10.73 -2.06 -7.02
C PHE A 285 11.81 -1.78 -8.07
N THR A 286 11.47 -1.98 -9.34
CA THR A 286 12.23 -1.44 -10.46
C THR A 286 11.63 -0.08 -10.80
N PHE A 287 12.38 1.00 -10.56
CA PHE A 287 12.01 2.37 -10.93
C PHE A 287 11.32 2.39 -12.32
N TRP A 288 10.15 3.04 -12.40
CA TRP A 288 9.20 2.98 -13.53
C TRP A 288 9.89 3.04 -14.90
N ASP A 289 10.05 1.87 -15.52
CA ASP A 289 10.66 1.62 -16.84
C ASP A 289 11.98 2.37 -17.12
N ASP A 290 12.73 2.69 -16.08
CA ASP A 290 14.05 3.32 -16.21
C ASP A 290 15.10 2.26 -16.59
N PRO A 291 15.76 2.35 -17.77
CA PRO A 291 16.84 1.44 -18.12
C PRO A 291 18.01 1.46 -17.11
N GLN A 292 18.15 2.55 -16.36
CA GLN A 292 19.17 2.75 -15.34
C GLN A 292 18.67 2.49 -13.90
N TRP A 293 17.52 1.80 -13.74
CA TRP A 293 16.91 1.54 -12.43
C TRP A 293 17.88 0.94 -11.40
N ARG A 294 18.89 0.15 -11.82
CA ARG A 294 19.90 -0.42 -10.90
C ARG A 294 20.79 0.63 -10.23
N GLN A 295 21.12 1.70 -10.95
CA GLN A 295 21.90 2.79 -10.37
C GLN A 295 21.07 3.52 -9.32
N LYS A 296 19.78 3.74 -9.59
CA LYS A 296 18.82 4.33 -8.66
C LYS A 296 18.56 3.43 -7.45
N ASP A 297 18.49 2.12 -7.64
CA ASP A 297 18.37 1.12 -6.58
C ASP A 297 19.56 1.19 -5.61
N LEU A 298 20.78 1.32 -6.14
CA LEU A 298 21.98 1.51 -5.33
C LEU A 298 22.01 2.89 -4.65
N GLU A 299 21.58 3.94 -5.33
CA GLU A 299 21.49 5.30 -4.79
C GLU A 299 20.52 5.38 -3.60
N TRP A 300 19.29 4.89 -3.77
CA TRP A 300 18.30 4.85 -2.70
C TRP A 300 18.70 3.94 -1.55
N GLY A 301 19.46 2.88 -1.85
CA GLY A 301 20.12 2.06 -0.84
C GLY A 301 21.02 2.87 0.09
N LYS A 302 21.68 3.94 -0.37
CA LYS A 302 22.54 4.80 0.46
C LYS A 302 21.75 5.75 1.37
N TYR A 303 20.53 6.12 0.99
CA TYR A 303 19.67 6.98 1.82
C TYR A 303 19.07 6.21 3.01
N TRP A 304 18.89 4.90 2.88
CA TRP A 304 18.40 4.03 3.96
C TRP A 304 19.53 3.65 4.92
N LYS A 305 19.99 4.61 5.72
CA LYS A 305 21.06 4.40 6.72
C LYS A 305 20.54 3.73 7.99
#